data_AF-A0A8T6MPM9-F1
#
_entry.id   AF-A0A8T6MPM9-F1
#
_cell.length_a   1.000
_cell.length_b   1.000
_cell.length_c   1.000
_cell.angle_alpha   90.00
_cell.angle_beta   90.00
_cell.angle_gamma   90.00
#
_symmetry.space_group_name_H-M   'P 1'
#
loop_
_entity.id
_entity.type
_entity.pdbx_description
1 polymer ?
#
loop_
_entity_poly.entity_id
_entity_poly.type
_entity_poly.pdbx_seq_one_letter_code
_entity_poly.pdbx_strand_id
1 'polypeptide(L)' 'MAKQAMCKRCQQKFEIKYIYTIQQFQYRKTPPYQWTVEFFAKQNIGEWDSFCESCIIHYQKISLDEFESIK' A
#
# COMPACT_ATOMS: atom_id res chain seq x y z
N MET A 1 16.12 3.82 21.46
CA MET A 1 14.82 4.36 21.02
C MET A 1 14.36 3.52 19.84
N ALA A 2 13.29 2.72 20.00
CA ALA A 2 12.73 1.97 18.88
C ALA A 2 12.15 2.97 17.87
N LYS A 3 12.68 3.00 16.66
CA LYS A 3 12.09 3.82 15.59
C LYS A 3 10.73 3.18 15.25
N GLN A 4 9.68 3.98 15.35
CA GLN A 4 8.30 3.55 15.07
C GLN A 4 7.83 4.26 13.79
N ALA A 5 7.15 3.52 12.93
CA ALA A 5 6.43 4.07 11.78
C ALA A 5 4.93 4.18 12.11
N MET A 6 4.25 5.10 11.45
CA MET A 6 2.80 5.28 11.60
C MET A 6 2.11 4.83 10.31
N CYS A 7 1.05 4.03 10.45
CA CYS A 7 0.31 3.58 9.28
C CYS A 7 -0.51 4.73 8.74
N LYS A 8 -0.37 5.06 7.45
CA LYS A 8 -1.12 6.16 6.84
C LYS A 8 -2.64 5.99 6.93
N ARG A 9 -3.12 4.75 6.81
CA ARG A 9 -4.56 4.43 6.89
C ARG A 9 -5.01 4.14 8.32
N CYS A 10 -4.31 3.23 9.00
CA CYS A 10 -4.73 2.71 10.29
C CYS A 10 -4.37 3.68 11.45
N GLN A 11 -3.51 4.70 11.22
CA GLN A 11 -2.94 5.64 12.21
C GLN A 11 -2.24 5.00 13.43
N GLN A 12 -2.13 3.67 13.46
CA GLN A 12 -1.41 2.93 14.48
C GLN A 12 0.10 3.07 14.29
N LYS A 13 0.81 3.16 15.40
CA LYS A 13 2.28 3.12 15.45
C LYS A 13 2.72 1.66 15.52
N PHE A 14 3.73 1.31 14.75
CA PHE A 14 4.29 -0.03 14.71
C PHE A 14 5.81 0.02 14.50
N GLU A 15 6.49 -1.06 14.85
CA GLU A 15 7.95 -1.13 14.71
C GLU A 15 8.35 -1.16 13.24
N ILE A 16 9.40 -0.40 12.86
CA ILE A 16 9.85 -0.27 11.46
C ILE A 16 10.15 -1.62 10.80
N LYS A 17 10.51 -2.64 11.58
CA LYS A 17 10.69 -4.02 11.09
C LYS A 17 9.53 -4.53 10.21
N TYR A 18 8.32 -4.02 10.42
CA TYR A 18 7.10 -4.50 9.77
C TYR A 18 6.43 -3.42 8.89
N ILE A 19 7.21 -2.48 8.32
CA ILE A 19 6.68 -1.52 7.33
C ILE A 19 6.49 -2.17 5.97
N TYR A 20 5.33 -1.92 5.39
CA TYR A 20 5.02 -2.21 4.01
C TYR A 20 4.80 -0.90 3.27
N THR A 21 5.26 -0.84 2.03
CA THR A 21 5.15 0.34 1.16
C THR A 21 4.56 -0.06 -0.18
N ILE A 22 4.22 0.93 -1.00
CA ILE A 22 3.66 0.69 -2.33
C ILE A 22 4.67 -0.06 -3.23
N GLN A 23 5.97 0.05 -2.95
CA GLN A 23 7.01 -0.66 -3.71
C GLN A 23 6.82 -2.18 -3.74
N GLN A 24 6.15 -2.77 -2.73
CA GLN A 24 5.80 -4.20 -2.74
C GLN A 24 4.95 -4.60 -3.95
N PHE A 25 4.21 -3.64 -4.53
CA PHE A 25 3.41 -3.84 -5.74
C PHE A 25 4.24 -3.79 -7.03
N GLN A 26 5.54 -3.48 -7.00
CA GLN A 26 6.39 -3.55 -8.20
C GLN A 26 6.58 -4.98 -8.69
N TYR A 27 6.50 -5.96 -7.77
CA TYR A 27 6.71 -7.38 -8.09
C TYR A 27 5.47 -8.09 -8.61
N ARG A 28 4.27 -7.46 -8.56
CA ARG A 28 3.05 -8.07 -9.10
C ARG A 28 2.95 -7.78 -10.60
N LYS A 29 2.48 -8.77 -11.37
CA LYS A 29 2.19 -8.59 -12.80
C LYS A 29 0.89 -7.80 -13.04
N THR A 30 -0.09 -8.01 -12.17
CA THR A 30 -1.43 -7.44 -12.29
C THR A 30 -1.94 -6.97 -10.93
N PRO A 31 -2.51 -5.76 -10.81
CA PRO A 31 -2.43 -4.65 -11.77
C PRO A 31 -0.99 -4.12 -11.95
N PRO A 32 -0.67 -3.49 -13.09
CA PRO A 32 0.65 -2.91 -13.34
C PRO A 32 1.01 -1.87 -12.29
N TYR A 33 2.31 -1.73 -12.00
CA TYR A 33 2.80 -0.81 -10.96
C TYR A 33 2.36 0.63 -11.20
N GLN A 34 2.43 1.10 -12.46
CA GLN A 34 2.04 2.47 -12.80
C GLN A 34 0.57 2.74 -12.45
N TRP A 35 -0.35 1.84 -12.84
CA TRP A 35 -1.76 1.95 -12.47
C TRP A 35 -1.95 1.90 -10.95
N THR A 36 -1.16 1.07 -10.27
CA THR A 36 -1.17 0.97 -8.81
C THR A 36 -0.80 2.29 -8.15
N VAL A 37 0.26 2.95 -8.63
CA VAL A 37 0.68 4.26 -8.15
C VAL A 37 -0.42 5.29 -8.34
N GLU A 38 -1.10 5.29 -9.50
CA GLU A 38 -2.24 6.18 -9.75
C GLU A 38 -3.44 5.89 -8.83
N PHE A 39 -3.74 4.61 -8.59
CA PHE A 39 -4.76 4.17 -7.63
C PHE A 39 -4.49 4.74 -6.24
N PHE A 40 -3.25 4.62 -5.75
CA PHE A 40 -2.85 5.14 -4.45
C PHE A 40 -2.80 6.67 -4.42
N ALA A 41 -2.39 7.32 -5.50
CA ALA A 41 -2.37 8.78 -5.62
C ALA A 41 -3.79 9.37 -5.46
N LYS A 42 -4.81 8.73 -6.04
CA LYS A 42 -6.24 9.12 -5.85
C LYS A 42 -6.67 9.05 -4.38
N GLN A 43 -6.07 8.15 -3.60
CA GLN A 43 -6.32 7.98 -2.17
C GLN A 43 -5.43 8.89 -1.30
N ASN A 44 -4.68 9.83 -1.89
CA ASN A 44 -3.70 10.69 -1.21
C ASN A 44 -2.60 9.89 -0.47
N ILE A 45 -2.18 8.78 -1.07
CA ILE A 45 -1.11 7.92 -0.56
C ILE A 45 0.10 8.04 -1.49
N GLY A 46 1.24 8.38 -0.92
CA GLY A 46 2.52 8.42 -1.62
C GLY A 46 3.27 7.08 -1.56
N GLU A 47 4.24 6.91 -2.45
CA GLU A 47 5.03 5.66 -2.56
C GLU A 47 5.77 5.28 -1.26
N TRP A 48 6.13 6.29 -0.47
CA TRP A 48 6.87 6.16 0.80
C TRP A 48 5.97 6.13 2.04
N ASP A 49 4.65 6.18 1.88
CA ASP A 49 3.75 6.00 3.01
C ASP A 49 3.91 4.58 3.59
N SER A 50 3.94 4.52 4.92
CA SER A 50 4.10 3.28 5.66
C SER A 50 2.75 2.63 5.94
N PHE A 51 2.68 1.32 5.77
CA PHE A 51 1.51 0.49 6.02
C PHE A 51 1.85 -0.66 6.96
N CYS A 52 0.88 -1.05 7.78
CA CYS A 52 0.94 -2.35 8.46
C CYS A 52 0.45 -3.46 7.52
N GLU A 53 0.75 -4.71 7.89
CA GLU A 53 0.43 -5.90 7.11
C GLU A 53 -1.06 -5.97 6.71
N SER A 54 -1.97 -5.75 7.66
CA SER A 54 -3.40 -5.80 7.38
C SER A 54 -3.84 -4.70 6.39
N CYS A 55 -3.28 -3.50 6.54
CA CYS A 55 -3.57 -2.35 5.70
C CYS A 55 -3.04 -2.60 4.26
N ILE A 56 -1.83 -3.18 4.06
CA ILE A 56 -1.28 -3.47 2.72
C ILE A 56 -2.03 -4.61 2.02
N ILE A 57 -2.39 -5.69 2.73
CA ILE A 57 -3.17 -6.82 2.19
C ILE A 57 -4.54 -6.33 1.73
N HIS A 58 -5.16 -5.44 2.50
CA HIS A 58 -6.44 -4.86 2.10
C HIS A 58 -6.32 -4.07 0.79
N TYR A 59 -5.29 -3.23 0.65
CA TYR A 59 -5.07 -2.49 -0.59
C TYR A 59 -4.69 -3.40 -1.75
N GLN A 60 -4.00 -4.52 -1.51
CA GLN A 60 -3.79 -5.56 -2.53
C GLN A 60 -5.10 -6.07 -3.11
N LYS A 61 -6.08 -6.39 -2.25
CA LYS A 61 -7.38 -6.88 -2.69
C LYS A 61 -8.17 -5.80 -3.43
N ILE A 62 -8.32 -4.61 -2.86
CA ILE A 62 -9.11 -3.53 -3.50
C ILE A 62 -8.49 -3.10 -4.82
N SER A 63 -7.17 -2.90 -4.88
CA SER A 63 -6.51 -2.49 -6.13
C SER A 63 -6.64 -3.55 -7.23
N LEU A 64 -6.68 -4.83 -6.87
CA LEU A 64 -6.92 -5.89 -7.84
C LEU A 64 -8.39 -5.90 -8.31
N ASP A 65 -9.32 -5.87 -7.38
CA ASP A 65 -10.77 -5.86 -7.64
C ASP A 65 -11.20 -4.67 -8.51
N GLU A 66 -10.72 -3.47 -8.20
CA GLU A 66 -10.98 -2.27 -8.99
C GLU A 66 -10.36 -2.37 -10.39
N PHE A 67 -9.17 -2.96 -10.52
CA PHE A 67 -8.54 -3.19 -11.83
C PHE A 67 -9.27 -4.23 -12.68
N GLU A 68 -9.79 -5.29 -12.06
CA GLU A 68 -10.59 -6.30 -12.76
C GLU A 68 -11.96 -5.77 -13.17
N SER A 69 -12.57 -4.87 -12.38
CA SER A 69 -13.87 -4.27 -12.68
C SER A 69 -13.85 -3.27 -13.85
N ILE A 70 -12.69 -2.69 -14.16
CA ILE A 70 -12.51 -1.75 -15.29
C ILE A 70 -11.95 -2.42 -16.55
N LYS A 71 -11.61 -3.71 -16.48
CA LYS A 71 -11.00 -4.48 -17.58
C LYS A 71 -12.05 -5.27 -18.36
#